data_AF-A0A512HT86-F1
#
_entry.id   AF-A0A512HT86-F1
#
_cell.length_a   1.000
_cell.length_b   1.000
_cell.length_c   1.000
_cell.angle_alpha   90.00
_cell.angle_beta   90.00
_cell.angle_gamma   90.00
#
_symmetry.space_group_name_H-M   'P 1'
#
loop_
_entity.id
_entity.type
_entity.pdbx_description
1 polymer ?
#
loop_
_entity_poly.entity_id
_entity_poly.type
_entity_poly.pdbx_seq_one_letter_code
_entity_poly.pdbx_strand_id
1 'polypeptide(L)'
;MSLSVPPIEPDDGPAQRAVRTHLLSVGHTALGFLGILAGHATTSETLEDPVFREYLRVLLEQEVAPRWPSLPAADPAAHRAAIVRRLSRLGTAEELARLCLDGERNVARYLVPSVHEAMRAGRRHELSTLAVAAWLVLESRSRGVPSPLVIRDGEIYGTLATDALFLANTRAAVTALRRHGARRALQIHLTSREAAPDVPR
;
A
#
# COMPACT_ATOMS: atom_id res chain seq x y z
N MET A 1 0.03 -32.25 -5.17
CA MET A 1 -0.02 -32.05 -3.70
C MET A 1 -0.95 -30.87 -3.42
N SER A 2 -2.21 -31.15 -3.14
CA SER A 2 -3.22 -30.12 -2.83
C SER A 2 -2.93 -29.53 -1.46
N LEU A 3 -2.47 -28.28 -1.42
CA LEU A 3 -2.40 -27.49 -0.20
C LEU A 3 -3.83 -27.13 0.20
N SER A 4 -4.44 -27.96 1.04
CA SER A 4 -5.70 -27.66 1.71
C SER A 4 -5.51 -26.37 2.52
N VAL A 5 -6.18 -25.30 2.08
CA VAL A 5 -6.18 -24.03 2.79
C VAL A 5 -7.11 -24.21 4.00
N PRO A 6 -6.64 -23.97 5.24
CA PRO A 6 -7.51 -24.06 6.39
C PRO A 6 -8.70 -23.10 6.23
N PRO A 7 -9.90 -23.48 6.70
CA PRO A 7 -11.09 -22.63 6.63
C PRO A 7 -10.85 -21.27 7.29
N ILE A 8 -11.75 -20.31 7.06
CA ILE A 8 -11.80 -19.09 7.86
C ILE A 8 -11.96 -19.56 9.31
N GLU A 9 -10.94 -19.44 10.16
CA GLU A 9 -11.12 -19.62 11.60
C GLU A 9 -12.21 -18.63 12.01
N PRO A 10 -13.40 -19.09 12.45
CA PRO A 10 -14.54 -18.22 12.69
C PRO A 10 -14.32 -17.22 13.85
N ASP A 11 -13.18 -17.27 14.53
CA ASP A 11 -12.98 -16.76 15.88
C ASP A 11 -11.75 -15.84 16.03
N ASP A 12 -11.43 -15.06 15.00
CA ASP A 12 -10.49 -13.92 15.14
C ASP A 12 -11.09 -12.91 16.13
N GLY A 13 -10.42 -12.60 17.24
CA GLY A 13 -10.85 -11.58 18.20
C GLY A 13 -11.02 -10.18 17.56
N PRO A 14 -11.70 -9.22 18.23
CA PRO A 14 -11.95 -7.89 17.68
C PRO A 14 -10.70 -7.16 17.17
N ALA A 15 -9.56 -7.37 17.84
CA ALA A 15 -8.27 -6.78 17.46
C ALA A 15 -7.73 -7.36 16.14
N GLN A 16 -7.76 -8.70 15.97
CA GLN A 16 -7.32 -9.38 14.75
C GLN A 16 -8.18 -8.95 13.56
N ARG A 17 -9.51 -8.86 13.75
CA ARG A 17 -10.43 -8.38 12.71
C ARG A 17 -10.12 -6.94 12.29
N ALA A 18 -9.86 -6.05 13.25
CA ALA A 18 -9.53 -4.66 12.95
C ALA A 18 -8.24 -4.53 12.12
N VAL A 19 -7.20 -5.30 12.46
CA VAL A 19 -5.94 -5.31 11.70
C VAL A 19 -6.13 -5.89 10.31
N ARG A 20 -6.86 -7.00 10.19
CA ARG A 20 -7.18 -7.59 8.89
C ARG A 20 -7.92 -6.60 7.99
N THR A 21 -8.93 -5.91 8.54
CA THR A 21 -9.66 -4.86 7.82
C THR A 21 -8.74 -3.72 7.41
N HIS A 22 -7.82 -3.28 8.26
CA HIS A 22 -6.88 -2.23 7.91
C HIS A 22 -5.93 -2.64 6.78
N LEU A 23 -5.35 -3.85 6.85
CA LEU A 23 -4.47 -4.37 5.79
C LEU A 23 -5.20 -4.48 4.45
N LEU A 24 -6.45 -4.95 4.49
CA LEU A 24 -7.35 -4.96 3.33
C LEU A 24 -7.53 -3.57 2.73
N SER A 25 -7.87 -2.60 3.57
CA SER A 25 -8.11 -1.23 3.12
C SER A 25 -6.85 -0.59 2.52
N VAL A 26 -5.68 -0.77 3.15
CA VAL A 26 -4.41 -0.30 2.57
C VAL A 26 -4.15 -0.95 1.21
N GLY A 27 -4.31 -2.27 1.12
CA GLY A 27 -4.11 -3.02 -0.13
C GLY A 27 -5.04 -2.56 -1.25
N HIS A 28 -6.34 -2.43 -0.98
CA HIS A 28 -7.33 -1.98 -1.96
C HIS A 28 -7.09 -0.53 -2.40
N THR A 29 -6.81 0.37 -1.46
CA THR A 29 -6.50 1.77 -1.77
C THR A 29 -5.26 1.86 -2.66
N ALA A 30 -4.19 1.15 -2.30
CA ALA A 30 -2.94 1.15 -3.06
C ALA A 30 -3.09 0.54 -4.47
N LEU A 31 -3.74 -0.63 -4.57
CA LEU A 31 -4.00 -1.28 -5.86
C LEU A 31 -4.97 -0.48 -6.73
N GLY A 32 -5.98 0.16 -6.14
CA GLY A 32 -6.90 1.05 -6.84
C GLY A 32 -6.14 2.13 -7.60
N PHE A 33 -5.30 2.90 -6.90
CA PHE A 33 -4.59 4.01 -7.53
C PHE A 33 -3.56 3.55 -8.56
N LEU A 34 -2.71 2.58 -8.20
CA LEU A 34 -1.63 2.12 -9.07
C LEU A 34 -2.16 1.31 -10.26
N GLY A 35 -3.20 0.50 -10.06
CA GLY A 35 -3.83 -0.31 -11.09
C GLY A 35 -4.52 0.55 -12.15
N ILE A 36 -5.25 1.60 -11.74
CA ILE A 36 -5.82 2.58 -12.70
C ILE A 36 -4.71 3.25 -13.51
N LEU A 37 -3.60 3.65 -12.87
CA LEU A 37 -2.47 4.23 -13.58
C LEU A 37 -1.76 3.25 -14.53
N ALA A 38 -1.93 1.95 -14.33
CA ALA A 38 -1.43 0.89 -15.20
C ALA A 38 -2.40 0.48 -16.31
N GLY A 39 -3.64 0.99 -16.28
CA GLY A 39 -4.69 0.65 -17.24
C GLY A 39 -5.51 -0.59 -16.88
N HIS A 40 -5.44 -1.09 -15.65
CA HIS A 40 -6.31 -2.16 -15.16
C HIS A 40 -7.68 -1.60 -14.75
N ALA A 41 -8.73 -2.39 -14.98
CA ALA A 41 -10.10 -2.07 -14.58
C ALA A 41 -10.48 -2.71 -13.24
N THR A 42 -9.91 -3.88 -12.93
CA THR A 42 -10.28 -4.66 -11.74
C THR A 42 -9.07 -5.05 -10.88
N THR A 43 -9.35 -5.37 -9.61
CA THR A 43 -8.37 -5.99 -8.70
C THR A 43 -7.83 -7.31 -9.25
N SER A 44 -8.66 -8.11 -9.92
CA SER A 44 -8.25 -9.39 -10.51
C SER A 44 -7.20 -9.20 -11.61
N GLU A 45 -7.47 -8.32 -12.58
CA GLU A 45 -6.51 -7.98 -13.64
C GLU A 45 -5.18 -7.46 -13.07
N THR A 46 -5.27 -6.63 -12.02
CA THR A 46 -4.08 -6.11 -11.35
C THR A 46 -3.28 -7.24 -10.68
N LEU A 47 -3.94 -8.24 -10.08
CA LEU A 47 -3.29 -9.36 -9.41
C LEU A 47 -2.81 -10.47 -10.35
N GLU A 48 -3.26 -10.49 -11.60
CA GLU A 48 -2.66 -11.28 -12.69
C GLU A 48 -1.27 -10.77 -13.04
N ASP A 49 -0.99 -9.47 -12.85
CA ASP A 49 0.34 -8.90 -12.99
C ASP A 49 1.26 -9.32 -11.81
N PRO A 50 2.34 -10.08 -12.06
CA PRO A 50 3.25 -10.53 -11.00
C PRO A 50 3.94 -9.37 -10.27
N VAL A 51 4.15 -8.21 -10.92
CA VAL A 51 4.77 -7.03 -10.27
C VAL A 51 3.84 -6.46 -9.21
N PHE A 52 2.55 -6.38 -9.50
CA PHE A 52 1.55 -5.84 -8.57
C PHE A 52 1.25 -6.83 -7.44
N ARG A 53 1.23 -8.13 -7.74
CA ARG A 53 1.11 -9.18 -6.73
C ARG A 53 2.26 -9.11 -5.72
N GLU A 54 3.48 -8.99 -6.22
CA GLU A 54 4.67 -8.88 -5.37
C GLU A 54 4.68 -7.55 -4.59
N TYR A 55 4.31 -6.45 -5.25
CA TYR A 55 4.11 -5.17 -4.58
C TYR A 55 3.12 -5.27 -3.41
N LEU A 56 1.94 -5.84 -3.62
CA LEU A 56 0.93 -5.98 -2.57
C LEU A 56 1.48 -6.79 -1.39
N ARG A 57 2.16 -7.90 -1.69
CA ARG A 57 2.77 -8.76 -0.69
C ARG A 57 3.79 -7.98 0.16
N VAL A 58 4.75 -7.33 -0.49
CA VAL A 58 5.84 -6.59 0.18
C VAL A 58 5.30 -5.39 0.95
N LEU A 59 4.38 -4.62 0.38
CA LEU A 59 3.74 -3.48 1.04
C LEU A 59 3.11 -3.93 2.37
N LEU A 60 2.24 -4.94 2.31
CA LEU A 60 1.49 -5.37 3.48
C LEU A 60 2.39 -6.04 4.52
N GLU A 61 3.33 -6.89 4.11
CA GLU A 61 4.20 -7.61 5.05
C GLU A 61 5.26 -6.73 5.70
N GLN A 62 5.89 -5.83 4.94
CA GLN A 62 7.09 -5.13 5.39
C GLN A 62 6.85 -3.69 5.82
N GLU A 63 5.85 -3.00 5.25
CA GLU A 63 5.60 -1.60 5.61
C GLU A 63 4.43 -1.45 6.57
N VAL A 64 3.34 -2.18 6.34
CA VAL A 64 2.06 -1.94 7.04
C VAL A 64 1.90 -2.85 8.27
N ALA A 65 2.06 -4.16 8.11
CA ALA A 65 1.80 -5.11 9.19
C ALA A 65 2.72 -4.99 10.43
N PRO A 66 3.98 -4.53 10.33
CA PRO A 66 4.83 -4.33 11.51
C PRO A 66 4.29 -3.33 12.53
N ARG A 67 3.30 -2.50 12.16
CA ARG A 67 2.58 -1.60 13.07
C ARG A 67 1.88 -2.31 14.23
N TRP A 68 1.54 -3.60 14.06
CA TRP A 68 0.88 -4.40 15.10
C TRP A 68 1.77 -5.57 15.52
N PRO A 69 2.83 -5.32 16.33
CA PRO A 69 3.73 -6.38 16.78
C PRO A 69 3.08 -7.33 17.78
N SER A 70 2.07 -6.86 18.52
CA SER A 70 1.49 -7.54 19.69
C SER A 70 0.24 -8.37 19.39
N LEU A 71 -0.16 -8.55 18.13
CA LEU A 71 -1.29 -9.44 17.84
C LEU A 71 -0.89 -10.89 18.16
N PRO A 72 -1.58 -11.54 19.13
CA PRO A 72 -1.26 -12.89 19.53
C PRO A 72 -1.67 -13.85 18.43
N ALA A 73 -0.68 -14.33 17.70
CA ALA A 73 -0.68 -15.67 17.15
C ALA A 73 0.58 -16.34 17.69
N ALA A 74 0.58 -17.66 17.81
CA ALA A 74 1.77 -18.42 18.21
C ALA A 74 3.02 -18.12 17.35
N ASP A 75 2.85 -17.41 16.23
CA ASP A 75 3.87 -16.64 15.53
C ASP A 75 3.22 -15.40 14.85
N PRO A 76 3.46 -14.17 15.35
CA PRO A 76 2.95 -12.96 14.72
C PRO A 76 3.38 -12.78 13.26
N ALA A 77 4.55 -13.30 12.87
CA ALA A 77 5.02 -13.25 11.48
C ALA A 77 4.25 -14.24 10.58
N ALA A 78 4.01 -15.48 11.04
CA ALA A 78 3.20 -16.46 10.31
C ALA A 78 1.74 -16.00 10.14
N HIS A 79 1.16 -15.34 11.15
CA HIS A 79 -0.20 -14.79 11.07
C HIS A 79 -0.27 -13.61 10.10
N ARG A 80 0.70 -12.69 10.13
CA ARG A 80 0.84 -11.60 9.13
C ARG A 80 0.95 -12.17 7.71
N ALA A 81 1.83 -13.14 7.49
CA ALA A 81 2.00 -13.79 6.20
C ALA A 81 0.75 -14.58 5.75
N ALA A 82 0.00 -15.17 6.69
CA ALA A 82 -1.25 -15.85 6.38
C ALA A 82 -2.35 -14.87 5.94
N ILE A 83 -2.47 -13.72 6.61
CA ILE A 83 -3.37 -12.64 6.18
C ILE A 83 -2.95 -12.17 4.78
N VAL A 84 -1.69 -11.80 4.56
CA VAL A 84 -1.23 -11.26 3.27
C VAL A 84 -1.35 -12.27 2.12
N ARG A 85 -1.03 -13.55 2.34
CA ARG A 85 -1.29 -14.62 1.36
C ARG A 85 -2.76 -14.78 1.05
N ARG A 86 -3.65 -14.55 2.02
CA ARG A 86 -5.11 -14.63 1.83
C ARG A 86 -5.63 -13.41 1.07
N LEU A 87 -5.11 -12.22 1.37
CA LEU A 87 -5.44 -10.99 0.66
C LEU A 87 -4.99 -11.02 -0.80
N SER A 88 -3.82 -11.61 -1.07
CA SER A 88 -3.32 -11.84 -2.44
C SER A 88 -4.14 -12.88 -3.23
N ARG A 89 -5.03 -13.62 -2.56
CA ARG A 89 -5.96 -14.60 -3.16
C ARG A 89 -7.41 -14.10 -3.19
N LEU A 90 -7.71 -12.89 -2.71
CA LEU A 90 -9.02 -12.27 -2.84
C LEU A 90 -9.21 -11.79 -4.29
N GLY A 91 -9.30 -12.75 -5.21
CA GLY A 91 -9.73 -12.54 -6.59
C GLY A 91 -11.22 -12.29 -6.70
N THR A 92 -11.80 -11.46 -5.83
CA THR A 92 -13.09 -10.84 -6.10
C THR A 92 -12.80 -9.69 -7.03
N ALA A 93 -13.28 -9.77 -8.28
CA ALA A 93 -13.12 -8.73 -9.29
C ALA A 93 -13.89 -7.47 -8.87
N GLU A 94 -13.26 -6.66 -8.03
CA GLU A 94 -13.75 -5.34 -7.65
C GLU A 94 -13.24 -4.32 -8.65
N GLU A 95 -14.12 -3.42 -9.10
CA GLU A 95 -13.73 -2.32 -9.98
C GLU A 95 -12.81 -1.35 -9.24
N LEU A 96 -11.64 -1.08 -9.81
CA LEU A 96 -10.67 -0.16 -9.21
C LEU A 96 -11.22 1.25 -9.07
N ALA A 97 -12.07 1.68 -10.02
CA ALA A 97 -12.75 2.97 -9.97
C ALA A 97 -13.58 3.12 -8.69
N ARG A 98 -14.25 2.06 -8.26
CA ARG A 98 -15.03 2.04 -7.02
C ARG A 98 -14.14 2.11 -5.78
N LEU A 99 -12.97 1.48 -5.82
CA LEU A 99 -11.97 1.55 -4.73
C LEU A 99 -11.32 2.93 -4.59
N CYS A 100 -11.31 3.71 -5.67
CA CYS A 100 -10.75 5.06 -5.70
C CYS A 100 -11.75 6.15 -5.28
N LEU A 101 -13.02 5.79 -5.06
CA LEU A 101 -14.00 6.68 -4.44
C LEU A 101 -13.47 7.13 -3.07
N ASP A 102 -13.64 8.41 -2.75
CA ASP A 102 -13.11 9.04 -1.54
C ASP A 102 -11.58 8.89 -1.37
N GLY A 103 -10.83 8.96 -2.47
CA GLY A 103 -9.39 8.74 -2.48
C GLY A 103 -8.62 9.54 -1.42
N GLU A 104 -8.97 10.82 -1.21
CA GLU A 104 -8.39 11.68 -0.17
C GLU A 104 -8.57 11.10 1.23
N ARG A 105 -9.81 10.71 1.56
CA ARG A 105 -10.16 10.10 2.86
C ARG A 105 -9.43 8.77 3.05
N ASN A 106 -9.32 7.96 1.99
CA ASN A 106 -8.61 6.68 2.04
C ASN A 106 -7.10 6.88 2.22
N VAL A 107 -6.50 7.87 1.57
CA VAL A 107 -5.10 8.26 1.77
C VAL A 107 -4.88 8.69 3.23
N ALA A 108 -5.70 9.60 3.74
CA ALA A 108 -5.62 10.12 5.11
C ALA A 108 -5.78 9.00 6.16
N ARG A 109 -6.70 8.05 5.91
CA ARG A 109 -7.05 7.00 6.87
C ARG A 109 -6.11 5.80 6.87
N TYR A 110 -5.55 5.44 5.71
CA TYR A 110 -4.83 4.17 5.55
C TYR A 110 -3.36 4.34 5.18
N LEU A 111 -3.04 5.19 4.19
CA LEU A 111 -1.67 5.32 3.69
C LEU A 111 -0.81 6.27 4.53
N VAL A 112 -1.32 7.47 4.82
CA VAL A 112 -0.60 8.48 5.62
C VAL A 112 -0.20 7.93 7.00
N PRO A 113 -1.08 7.24 7.76
CA PRO A 113 -0.70 6.68 9.05
C PRO A 113 0.36 5.58 8.95
N SER A 114 0.38 4.83 7.85
CA SER A 114 1.40 3.79 7.60
C SER A 114 2.78 4.41 7.35
N VAL A 115 2.84 5.46 6.54
CA VAL A 115 4.09 6.21 6.29
C VAL A 115 4.60 6.88 7.57
N HIS A 116 3.73 7.55 8.30
CA HIS A 116 4.07 8.19 9.58
C HIS A 116 4.73 7.22 10.55
N GLU A 117 4.10 6.07 10.76
CA GLU A 117 4.58 5.10 11.73
C GLU A 117 5.88 4.42 11.27
N ALA A 118 6.00 4.10 9.97
CA ALA A 118 7.26 3.62 9.41
C ALA A 118 8.41 4.62 9.57
N MET A 119 8.19 5.91 9.27
CA MET A 119 9.21 6.95 9.45
C MET A 119 9.61 7.12 10.92
N ARG A 120 8.63 7.13 11.84
CA ARG A 120 8.90 7.19 13.29
C ARG A 120 9.71 5.99 13.79
N ALA A 121 9.47 4.81 13.21
CA ALA A 121 10.19 3.59 13.54
C ALA A 121 11.53 3.44 12.78
N GLY A 122 11.88 4.37 11.89
CA GLY A 122 13.05 4.26 11.02
C GLY A 122 12.99 3.08 10.05
N ARG A 123 11.78 2.68 9.65
CA ARG A 123 11.50 1.60 8.69
C ARG A 123 11.23 2.16 7.30
N ARG A 124 11.30 1.26 6.32
CA ARG A 124 10.95 1.52 4.92
C ARG A 124 9.49 1.91 4.75
N HIS A 125 9.24 2.82 3.82
CA HIS A 125 7.92 3.38 3.55
C HIS A 125 7.71 3.73 2.06
N GLU A 126 8.64 3.35 1.20
CA GLU A 126 8.69 3.77 -0.20
C GLU A 126 7.50 3.25 -1.02
N LEU A 127 6.96 2.06 -0.70
CA LEU A 127 5.79 1.50 -1.38
C LEU A 127 4.51 2.24 -0.98
N SER A 128 4.34 2.53 0.31
CA SER A 128 3.25 3.36 0.82
C SER A 128 3.33 4.78 0.25
N THR A 129 4.53 5.36 0.17
CA THR A 129 4.75 6.66 -0.48
C THR A 129 4.42 6.63 -1.97
N LEU A 130 4.76 5.54 -2.68
CA LEU A 130 4.40 5.38 -4.09
C LEU A 130 2.88 5.32 -4.30
N ALA A 131 2.13 4.67 -3.39
CA ALA A 131 0.67 4.67 -3.41
C ALA A 131 0.07 6.08 -3.20
N VAL A 132 0.64 6.86 -2.26
CA VAL A 132 0.25 8.28 -2.07
C VAL A 132 0.54 9.09 -3.35
N ALA A 133 1.71 8.89 -3.95
CA ALA A 133 2.07 9.53 -5.21
C ALA A 133 1.12 9.16 -6.37
N ALA A 134 0.65 7.90 -6.41
CA ALA A 134 -0.31 7.44 -7.40
C ALA A 134 -1.64 8.18 -7.28
N TRP A 135 -2.16 8.33 -6.05
CA TRP A 135 -3.34 9.14 -5.80
C TRP A 135 -3.16 10.59 -6.27
N LEU A 136 -2.04 11.23 -5.94
CA LEU A 136 -1.74 12.60 -6.36
C LEU A 136 -1.72 12.78 -7.88
N VAL A 137 -1.21 11.78 -8.61
CA VAL A 137 -1.22 11.79 -10.08
C VAL A 137 -2.64 11.68 -10.60
N LEU A 138 -3.49 10.81 -10.04
CA LEU A 138 -4.89 10.67 -10.42
C LEU A 138 -5.69 11.94 -10.11
N GLU A 139 -5.54 12.50 -8.92
CA GLU A 139 -6.22 13.72 -8.49
C GLU A 139 -5.90 14.89 -9.41
N SER A 140 -4.62 15.03 -9.78
CA SER A 140 -4.20 16.03 -10.77
C SER A 140 -4.78 15.84 -12.15
N ARG A 141 -4.92 14.59 -12.60
CA ARG A 141 -5.57 14.29 -13.89
C ARG A 141 -7.04 14.69 -13.84
N SER A 142 -7.74 14.38 -12.75
CA SER A 142 -9.15 14.72 -12.55
C SER A 142 -9.41 16.21 -12.45
N ARG A 143 -8.54 16.98 -11.77
CA ARG A 143 -8.70 18.43 -11.59
C ARG A 143 -8.05 19.28 -12.68
N GLY A 144 -7.24 18.70 -13.56
CA GLY A 144 -6.49 19.42 -14.58
C GLY A 144 -5.39 20.36 -14.04
N VAL A 145 -4.97 20.19 -12.78
CA VAL A 145 -3.94 21.03 -12.12
C VAL A 145 -2.82 20.19 -11.51
N PRO A 146 -1.57 20.71 -11.41
CA PRO A 146 -0.46 19.98 -10.82
C PRO A 146 -0.69 19.60 -9.34
N SER A 147 -0.14 18.46 -8.91
CA SER A 147 -0.34 17.85 -7.59
C SER A 147 0.26 18.54 -6.34
N PRO A 148 1.26 19.48 -6.41
CA PRO A 148 2.00 19.86 -5.22
C PRO A 148 1.18 20.63 -4.17
N LEU A 149 -0.04 21.07 -4.50
CA LEU A 149 -0.92 21.76 -3.56
C LEU A 149 -1.52 20.82 -2.50
N VAL A 150 -1.66 19.52 -2.80
CA VAL A 150 -2.45 18.61 -1.96
C VAL A 150 -1.65 18.06 -0.77
N ILE A 151 -0.33 17.86 -0.91
CA ILE A 151 0.50 17.33 0.20
C ILE A 151 0.66 18.36 1.34
N ARG A 152 0.46 19.65 1.05
CA ARG A 152 0.64 20.72 2.04
C ARG A 152 -0.50 20.83 3.04
N ASP A 153 -1.55 20.02 2.87
CA ASP A 153 -2.67 19.96 3.79
C ASP A 153 -2.25 19.25 5.10
N GLY A 154 -2.10 20.04 6.16
CA GLY A 154 -1.75 19.54 7.49
C GLY A 154 -2.86 18.71 8.14
N GLU A 155 -4.12 18.84 7.72
CA GLU A 155 -5.22 18.01 8.23
C GLU A 155 -5.13 16.58 7.70
N ILE A 156 -4.71 16.43 6.45
CA ILE A 156 -4.55 15.12 5.79
C ILE A 156 -3.22 14.47 6.16
N TYR A 157 -2.12 15.22 6.09
CA TYR A 157 -0.76 14.69 6.17
C TYR A 157 -0.09 14.87 7.54
N GLY A 158 -0.65 15.71 8.42
CA GLY A 158 -0.03 16.05 9.71
C GLY A 158 1.39 16.59 9.49
N THR A 159 2.37 16.10 10.28
CA THR A 159 3.77 16.54 10.15
C THR A 159 4.45 16.09 8.86
N LEU A 160 3.89 15.13 8.11
CA LEU A 160 4.44 14.77 6.79
C LEU A 160 4.30 15.90 5.77
N ALA A 161 3.35 16.82 5.97
CA ALA A 161 3.17 17.98 5.10
C ALA A 161 4.43 18.87 5.00
N THR A 162 5.30 18.81 6.02
CA THR A 162 6.54 19.58 6.12
C THR A 162 7.80 18.72 6.24
N ASP A 163 7.67 17.39 6.24
CA ASP A 163 8.82 16.49 6.34
C ASP A 163 9.61 16.44 5.02
N ALA A 164 10.87 16.88 5.05
CA ALA A 164 11.69 17.02 3.85
C ALA A 164 11.94 15.69 3.13
N LEU A 165 12.13 14.59 3.87
CA LEU A 165 12.40 13.27 3.29
C LEU A 165 11.14 12.73 2.62
N PHE A 166 9.99 12.81 3.29
CA PHE A 166 8.71 12.39 2.72
C PHE A 166 8.36 13.20 1.47
N LEU A 167 8.53 14.52 1.50
CA LEU A 167 8.27 15.40 0.36
C LEU A 167 9.19 15.08 -0.84
N ALA A 168 10.47 14.83 -0.58
CA ALA A 168 11.43 14.44 -1.62
C ALA A 168 11.08 13.08 -2.23
N ASN A 169 10.80 12.07 -1.41
CA ASN A 169 10.42 10.73 -1.85
C ASN A 169 9.11 10.75 -2.63
N THR A 170 8.12 11.51 -2.18
CA THR A 170 6.84 11.66 -2.88
C THR A 170 7.02 12.35 -4.24
N ARG A 171 7.86 13.39 -4.32
CA ARG A 171 8.16 14.07 -5.59
C ARG A 171 8.85 13.11 -6.57
N ALA A 172 9.85 12.36 -6.10
CA ALA A 172 10.53 11.36 -6.91
C ALA A 172 9.55 10.29 -7.42
N ALA A 173 8.66 9.80 -6.56
CA ALA A 173 7.63 8.83 -6.91
C ALA A 173 6.64 9.39 -7.96
N VAL A 174 6.15 10.62 -7.80
CA VAL A 174 5.29 11.28 -8.81
C VAL A 174 6.01 11.40 -10.15
N THR A 175 7.29 11.79 -10.15
CA THR A 175 8.11 11.85 -11.37
C THR A 175 8.27 10.48 -12.01
N ALA A 176 8.57 9.45 -11.22
CA ALA A 176 8.71 8.08 -11.72
C ALA A 176 7.40 7.56 -12.35
N LEU A 177 6.26 7.76 -11.69
CA LEU A 177 4.94 7.39 -12.19
C LEU A 177 4.61 8.08 -13.52
N ARG A 178 4.89 9.39 -13.63
CA ARG A 178 4.62 10.15 -14.85
C ARG A 178 5.55 9.77 -16.01
N ARG A 179 6.82 9.49 -15.72
CA ARG A 179 7.84 9.20 -16.74
C ARG A 179 7.81 7.76 -17.22
N HIS A 180 7.52 6.82 -16.32
CA HIS A 180 7.70 5.38 -16.58
C HIS A 180 6.42 4.55 -16.44
N GLY A 181 5.35 5.12 -15.90
CA GLY A 181 4.13 4.39 -15.57
C GLY A 181 4.23 3.58 -14.27
N ALA A 182 3.08 3.12 -13.77
CA ALA A 182 2.97 2.44 -12.48
C ALA A 182 3.80 1.15 -12.42
N ARG A 183 3.66 0.25 -13.41
CA ARG A 183 4.36 -1.03 -13.42
C ARG A 183 5.88 -0.87 -13.32
N ARG A 184 6.47 0.06 -14.08
CA ARG A 184 7.92 0.26 -14.06
C ARG A 184 8.39 0.93 -12.77
N ALA A 185 7.63 1.88 -12.22
CA ALA A 185 7.92 2.49 -10.93
C ALA A 185 7.96 1.42 -9.83
N LEU A 186 6.98 0.50 -9.81
CA LEU A 186 6.94 -0.62 -8.86
C LEU A 186 8.18 -1.51 -8.96
N GLN A 187 8.57 -1.92 -10.17
CA GLN A 187 9.77 -2.71 -10.39
C GLN A 187 11.03 -2.03 -9.81
N ILE A 188 11.21 -0.73 -10.03
CA ILE A 188 12.37 0.01 -9.51
C ILE A 188 12.43 -0.09 -7.98
N HIS A 189 11.31 0.12 -7.30
CA HIS A 189 11.26 0.04 -5.84
C HIS A 189 11.47 -1.40 -5.33
N LEU A 190 10.88 -2.40 -5.98
CA LEU A 190 11.03 -3.81 -5.59
C LEU A 190 12.47 -4.29 -5.76
N THR A 191 13.09 -4.03 -6.91
CA THR A 191 14.50 -4.41 -7.17
C THR A 191 15.47 -3.70 -6.23
N SER A 192 15.22 -2.42 -5.93
CA SER A 192 16.08 -1.67 -4.98
C SER A 192 16.04 -2.28 -3.57
N ARG A 193 14.91 -2.89 -3.19
CA ARG A 193 14.79 -3.59 -1.90
C ARG A 193 15.53 -4.92 -1.87
N GLU A 194 15.54 -5.66 -2.97
CA GLU A 194 16.30 -6.91 -3.08
C GLU A 194 17.81 -6.66 -3.00
N ALA A 195 18.28 -5.58 -3.61
CA ALA A 195 19.70 -5.20 -3.59
C ALA A 195 20.21 -4.73 -2.22
N ALA A 196 19.33 -4.21 -1.38
CA ALA A 196 19.62 -3.78 -0.03
C ALA A 196 18.56 -4.36 0.90
N PRO A 197 18.66 -5.61 1.39
CA PRO A 197 17.70 -6.15 2.34
C PRO A 197 17.77 -5.37 3.68
N ASP A 198 16.65 -5.27 4.40
CA ASP A 198 16.67 -4.71 5.75
C ASP A 198 17.58 -5.57 6.64
N VAL A 199 18.59 -4.94 7.23
CA VAL A 199 19.41 -5.57 8.28
C VAL A 199 18.53 -5.58 9.53
N PRO A 200 18.19 -6.74 10.11
CA PRO A 200 17.45 -6.78 11.37
C PRO A 200 18.27 -6.03 12.43
N ARG A 201 17.65 -5.00 13.02
CA ARG A 201 18.20 -4.28 14.19
C ARG A 201 18.08 -5.12 15.45
#